data_AF-A0A917GKP9-F1
#
_entry.id   AF-A0A917GKP9-F1
#
_cell.length_a   1.000
_cell.length_b   1.000
_cell.length_c   1.000
_cell.angle_alpha   90.00
_cell.angle_beta   90.00
_cell.angle_gamma   90.00
#
_symmetry.space_group_name_H-M   'P 1'
#
loop_
_entity.id
_entity.type
_entity.pdbx_description
1 polymer ?
#
loop_
_entity_poly.entity_id
_entity_poly.type
_entity_poly.pdbx_seq_one_letter_code
_entity_poly.pdbx_strand_id
1 'polypeptide(L)'
;MGIGGISIWQLLIIALIIVLLFGTKKLRSLGTDLGGALKGFKSAMKDDEEDAKKKGDQQLEADSEKPADAESSTTRTENTREK
;
A
#
# COMPACT_ATOMS: atom_id res chain seq x y z
N MET A 1 -15.71 -18.11 29.16
CA MET A 1 -15.85 -16.64 29.02
C MET A 1 -15.15 -16.22 27.74
N GLY A 2 -15.82 -16.40 26.60
CA GLY A 2 -15.25 -16.02 25.30
C GLY A 2 -15.41 -14.52 25.07
N ILE A 3 -14.54 -13.98 24.21
CA ILE A 3 -14.56 -12.62 23.64
C ILE A 3 -15.88 -12.22 22.92
N GLY A 4 -16.93 -13.06 22.95
CA GLY A 4 -18.22 -12.86 22.28
C GLY A 4 -19.17 -11.87 22.97
N GLY A 5 -18.75 -11.18 24.03
CA GLY A 5 -19.54 -10.15 24.71
C GLY A 5 -19.31 -8.73 24.20
N ILE A 6 -18.32 -8.51 23.34
CA ILE A 6 -18.05 -7.19 22.77
C ILE A 6 -18.92 -7.05 21.51
N SER A 7 -20.10 -6.44 21.68
CA SER A 7 -20.97 -6.15 20.54
C SER A 7 -20.38 -5.01 19.71
N ILE A 8 -20.61 -5.05 18.40
CA ILE A 8 -20.16 -4.02 17.44
C ILE A 8 -20.57 -2.61 17.91
N TRP A 9 -21.73 -2.51 18.55
CA TRP A 9 -22.27 -1.25 19.08
C TRP A 9 -21.37 -0.64 20.17
N GLN A 10 -20.79 -1.43 21.07
CA GLN A 10 -19.87 -0.88 22.09
C GLN A 10 -18.56 -0.40 21.46
N LEU A 11 -18.04 -1.12 20.45
CA LEU A 11 -16.84 -0.68 19.73
C LEU A 11 -17.04 0.66 19.02
N LEU A 12 -18.22 0.92 18.44
CA LEU A 12 -18.52 2.22 17.83
C LEU A 12 -18.55 3.35 18.85
N ILE A 13 -19.16 3.14 20.03
CA ILE A 13 -19.14 4.14 21.11
C ILE A 13 -17.70 4.44 21.55
N ILE A 14 -16.87 3.40 21.73
CA ILE A 14 -15.48 3.57 22.15
C ILE A 14 -14.67 4.30 21.07
N ALA A 15 -14.85 3.93 19.80
CA ALA A 15 -14.20 4.59 18.68
C ALA A 15 -14.55 6.08 18.61
N LEU A 16 -15.81 6.45 18.84
CA LEU A 16 -16.23 7.85 18.89
C LEU A 16 -15.48 8.64 19.98
N ILE A 17 -15.36 8.06 21.18
CA ILE A 17 -14.64 8.70 22.30
C ILE A 17 -13.15 8.87 21.95
N ILE A 18 -12.51 7.86 21.37
CA ILE A 18 -11.11 7.95 20.92
C ILE A 18 -10.93 9.06 19.87
N VAL A 19 -11.85 9.16 18.90
CA VAL A 19 -11.81 10.21 17.88
C VAL A 19 -11.96 11.60 18.49
N LEU A 20 -12.80 11.76 19.52
CA LEU A 20 -12.96 13.03 20.23
C LEU A 20 -11.74 13.40 21.08
N LEU A 21 -11.11 12.43 21.74
CA LEU A 21 -9.91 12.63 22.57
C LEU A 21 -8.68 13.00 21.74
N PHE A 22 -8.42 12.23 20.69
CA PHE A 22 -7.22 12.41 19.85
C PHE A 22 -7.44 13.41 18.71
N GLY A 23 -8.70 13.70 18.38
CA GLY A 23 -9.09 14.52 17.23
C GLY A 23 -8.92 13.80 15.89
N THR A 24 -9.74 14.17 14.90
CA THR A 24 -9.71 13.58 13.55
C THR A 24 -8.42 13.83 12.79
N LYS A 25 -7.68 14.91 13.10
CA LYS A 25 -6.40 15.23 12.44
C LYS A 25 -5.31 14.19 12.73
N LYS A 26 -5.12 13.81 14.00
CA LYS A 26 -4.11 12.81 14.42
C LYS A 26 -4.50 11.41 13.95
N LEU A 27 -5.78 11.06 14.06
CA LEU A 27 -6.29 9.79 13.56
C LEU A 27 -6.19 9.67 12.05
N ARG A 28 -6.36 10.77 11.30
CA ARG A 28 -6.21 10.74 9.84
C ARG A 28 -4.77 10.54 9.42
N SER A 29 -3.80 11.27 10.00
CA SER A 29 -2.40 11.08 9.65
C SER A 29 -1.93 9.65 9.94
N LEU A 30 -2.18 9.16 11.16
CA LEU A 30 -1.81 7.79 11.55
C LEU A 30 -2.61 6.73 10.76
N GLY A 31 -3.90 6.98 10.53
CA GLY A 31 -4.76 6.08 9.76
C GLY A 31 -4.38 6.00 8.28
N THR A 32 -3.86 7.08 7.69
CA THR A 32 -3.33 7.06 6.32
C THR A 32 -2.04 6.25 6.24
N ASP A 33 -1.14 6.39 7.21
CA ASP A 33 0.13 5.64 7.24
C ASP A 33 -0.11 4.14 7.47
N LEU A 34 -0.89 3.79 8.50
CA LEU A 34 -1.22 2.39 8.78
C LEU A 34 -2.16 1.80 7.72
N GLY A 35 -3.12 2.58 7.23
CA GLY A 35 -4.07 2.16 6.20
C GLY A 35 -3.38 1.89 4.86
N GLY A 36 -2.37 2.69 4.50
CA GLY A 36 -1.54 2.46 3.33
C GLY A 36 -0.78 1.13 3.41
N ALA A 37 -0.14 0.85 4.55
CA ALA A 37 0.58 -0.41 4.78
C ALA A 37 -0.35 -1.64 4.73
N LEU A 38 -1.52 -1.55 5.39
CA LEU A 38 -2.53 -2.61 5.37
C LEU A 38 -3.16 -2.82 3.99
N LYS A 39 -3.31 -1.75 3.19
CA LYS A 39 -3.82 -1.82 1.82
C LYS A 39 -2.86 -2.60 0.92
N GLY A 40 -1.56 -2.32 1.00
CA GLY A 40 -0.53 -3.07 0.27
C GLY A 40 -0.51 -4.55 0.65
N PHE A 41 -0.59 -4.85 1.95
CA PHE A 41 -0.68 -6.23 2.44
C PHE A 41 -1.93 -6.96 1.93
N LYS A 42 -3.11 -6.32 1.98
CA LYS A 42 -4.34 -6.94 1.47
C LYS A 42 -4.32 -7.12 -0.05
N SER A 43 -3.74 -6.18 -0.78
CA SER A 43 -3.55 -6.29 -2.23
C SER A 43 -2.64 -7.46 -2.57
N ALA A 44 -1.46 -7.57 -1.93
CA ALA A 44 -0.53 -8.67 -2.16
C ALA A 44 -1.16 -10.04 -1.82
N MET A 45 -1.90 -10.14 -0.71
CA MET A 45 -2.59 -11.39 -0.38
C MET A 45 -3.69 -11.78 -1.39
N LYS A 46 -4.40 -10.80 -1.96
CA LYS A 46 -5.40 -11.07 -3.00
C LYS A 46 -4.75 -11.42 -4.34
N ASP A 47 -3.61 -10.82 -4.65
CA ASP A 47 -2.84 -11.12 -5.87
C ASP A 47 -2.28 -12.54 -5.79
N ASP A 48 -1.71 -12.95 -4.64
CA ASP A 48 -1.30 -14.35 -4.39
C ASP A 48 -2.48 -15.34 -4.50
N GLU A 49 -3.68 -14.99 -4.02
CA GLU A 49 -4.88 -15.83 -4.19
C GLU A 49 -5.37 -15.90 -5.65
N GLU A 50 -5.27 -14.82 -6.43
CA GLU A 50 -5.62 -14.80 -7.86
C GLU A 50 -4.55 -15.49 -8.73
N ASP A 51 -3.26 -15.35 -8.42
CA ASP A 51 -2.15 -16.04 -9.08
C ASP A 51 -2.19 -17.55 -8.81
N ALA A 52 -2.56 -17.97 -7.60
CA ALA A 52 -2.83 -19.38 -7.28
C ALA A 52 -3.98 -19.97 -8.11
N LYS A 53 -4.88 -19.12 -8.64
CA LYS A 53 -6.01 -19.51 -9.50
C LYS A 53 -5.68 -19.44 -11.00
N LYS A 54 -4.61 -18.71 -11.39
CA LYS A 54 -4.14 -18.55 -12.77
C LYS A 54 -2.92 -19.42 -13.14
N LYS A 55 -2.23 -20.04 -12.18
CA LYS A 55 -1.08 -20.96 -12.43
C LYS A 55 -1.44 -22.35 -13.01
N GLY A 56 -2.64 -22.55 -13.53
CA GLY A 56 -3.02 -23.76 -14.27
C GLY A 56 -2.73 -23.67 -15.78
N ASP A 57 -2.61 -22.47 -16.33
CA ASP A 57 -2.44 -22.22 -17.75
C ASP A 57 -1.44 -21.07 -17.92
N GLN A 58 -0.41 -21.28 -18.73
CA GLN A 58 0.62 -20.31 -19.15
C GLN A 58 1.93 -20.32 -18.33
N GLN A 59 2.70 -21.40 -18.47
CA GLN A 59 4.16 -21.30 -18.38
C GLN A 59 4.83 -22.09 -19.51
N LEU A 60 4.63 -21.59 -20.74
CA LEU A 60 5.60 -21.57 -21.83
C LEU A 60 5.33 -20.20 -22.47
N GLU A 61 6.23 -19.23 -22.52
CA GLU A 61 7.53 -19.26 -23.17
C GLU A 61 8.50 -18.30 -22.46
N ALA A 62 9.75 -18.73 -22.34
CA ALA A 62 10.87 -17.88 -22.00
C ALA A 62 11.52 -17.37 -23.30
N ASP A 63 12.19 -16.23 -23.15
CA ASP A 63 13.34 -15.79 -23.94
C ASP A 63 13.08 -14.93 -25.19
N SER A 64 13.36 -13.63 -25.06
CA SER A 64 14.24 -12.92 -26.00
C SER A 64 14.71 -11.59 -25.39
N GLU A 65 16.02 -11.53 -25.16
CA GLU A 65 16.81 -10.30 -24.99
C GLU A 65 16.49 -9.24 -26.05
N LYS A 66 16.51 -7.95 -25.67
CA LYS A 66 17.58 -6.98 -26.06
C LYS A 66 17.26 -5.57 -25.54
N PRO A 67 18.27 -4.82 -25.02
CA PRO A 67 18.08 -3.44 -24.59
C PRO A 67 18.02 -2.49 -25.80
N ALA A 68 17.05 -1.59 -25.81
CA ALA A 68 16.97 -0.48 -26.75
C ALA A 68 16.88 0.83 -25.95
N ASP A 69 18.05 1.46 -25.87
CA ASP A 69 18.30 2.89 -25.97
C ASP A 69 17.05 3.80 -26.04
N ALA A 70 16.90 4.64 -25.01
CA ALA A 70 16.08 5.84 -25.10
C ALA A 70 16.78 6.93 -24.28
N GLU A 71 17.77 7.52 -24.93
CA GLU A 71 18.21 8.89 -24.72
C GLU A 71 17.00 9.82 -24.45
N SER A 72 16.87 10.29 -23.21
CA SER A 72 16.09 11.49 -22.93
C SER A 72 16.79 12.27 -21.82
N SER A 73 17.50 13.27 -22.30
CA SER A 73 18.21 14.30 -21.56
C SER A 73 17.36 14.99 -20.49
N THR A 74 18.10 15.51 -19.51
CA THR A 74 17.75 16.65 -18.65
C THR A 74 17.02 16.32 -17.35
N THR A 75 17.80 15.83 -16.38
CA THR A 75 17.75 16.34 -15.00
C THR A 75 19.16 16.37 -14.44
N ARG A 76 19.86 17.52 -14.45
CA ARG A 76 20.73 17.90 -13.33
C ARG A 76 21.20 19.35 -13.39
N THR A 77 20.84 20.08 -12.34
CA THR A 77 21.42 21.33 -11.87
C THR A 77 22.93 21.19 -11.60
N GLU A 78 23.75 22.08 -12.18
CA GLU A 78 25.02 22.57 -11.61
C GLU A 78 25.43 23.80 -12.44
N ASN A 79 25.22 25.04 -11.99
CA ASN A 79 26.08 25.82 -11.09
C ASN A 79 27.56 25.90 -11.54
N THR A 80 28.06 27.15 -11.59
CA THR A 80 29.45 27.57 -11.31
C THR A 80 30.44 27.76 -12.49
N ARG A 81 30.75 29.06 -12.70
CA ARG A 81 32.06 29.68 -12.99
C ARG A 81 32.67 29.58 -14.39
N GLU A 82 32.83 30.73 -15.04
CA GLU A 82 34.09 31.52 -15.13
C GLU A 82 35.13 30.90 -16.07
N LYS A 83 35.23 31.43 -17.29
CA LYS A 83 36.33 32.31 -17.77
C LYS A 83 36.12 32.67 -19.23
#